data_AF-A0A059X979-F1
#
_entry.id   AF-A0A059X979-F1
#
_cell.length_a   1.000
_cell.length_b   1.000
_cell.length_c   1.000
_cell.angle_alpha   90.00
_cell.angle_beta   90.00
_cell.angle_gamma   90.00
#
_symmetry.space_group_name_H-M   'P 1'
#
loop_
_entity.id
_entity.type
_entity.pdbx_description
1 polymer ?
#
loop_
_entity_poly.entity_id
_entity_poly.type
_entity_poly.pdbx_seq_one_letter_code
_entity_poly.pdbx_strand_id
1 'polypeptide(L)'
;MSNADNAAYTDALDELVVVRCQLGERDAFDALITRWHPALLRYAMRLTGDADIAGDVVQDVWLRVVRGLPRLRDVGKFRAWLFGIARRVLMDRLRLRYSIPAFEDVDLMEIAEIEADDDRAEDLSLLQAEL
;
A
#
# COMPACT_ATOMS: atom_id res chain seq x y z
N MET A 1 -22.98 -0.79 -13.18
CA MET A 1 -22.62 0.17 -12.11
C MET A 1 -21.72 1.24 -12.69
N SER A 2 -21.74 2.46 -12.15
CA SER A 2 -20.78 3.52 -12.53
C SER A 2 -19.39 3.20 -11.96
N ASN A 3 -18.32 3.70 -12.59
CA ASN A 3 -16.93 3.55 -12.13
C ASN A 3 -16.74 4.12 -10.69
N ALA A 4 -17.47 5.17 -10.36
CA ALA A 4 -17.47 5.75 -9.01
C ALA A 4 -18.11 4.84 -7.94
N ASP A 5 -19.09 4.03 -8.33
CA ASP A 5 -19.74 3.08 -7.41
C ASP A 5 -18.81 1.90 -7.07
N ASN A 6 -17.94 1.52 -8.01
CA ASN A 6 -16.96 0.43 -7.83
C ASN A 6 -15.83 0.84 -6.87
N ALA A 7 -15.33 2.07 -7.01
CA ALA A 7 -14.30 2.62 -6.13
C ALA A 7 -14.79 2.73 -4.68
N ALA A 8 -15.99 3.29 -4.46
CA ALA A 8 -16.57 3.42 -3.13
C ALA A 8 -16.83 2.06 -2.45
N TYR A 9 -17.23 1.05 -3.23
CA TYR A 9 -17.40 -0.31 -2.73
C TYR A 9 -16.07 -0.95 -2.30
N THR A 10 -15.01 -0.71 -3.07
CA THR A 10 -13.66 -1.21 -2.78
C THR A 10 -13.09 -0.56 -1.52
N ASP A 11 -13.22 0.76 -1.37
CA ASP A 11 -12.81 1.48 -0.16
C ASP A 11 -13.52 0.94 1.08
N ALA A 12 -14.84 0.73 1.01
CA ALA A 12 -15.62 0.17 2.11
C ALA A 12 -15.19 -1.27 2.46
N LEU A 13 -14.80 -2.07 1.47
CA LEU A 13 -14.28 -3.41 1.69
C LEU A 13 -12.91 -3.38 2.38
N ASP A 14 -12.02 -2.47 1.97
CA ASP A 14 -10.72 -2.27 2.61
C ASP A 14 -10.87 -1.82 4.07
N GLU A 15 -11.78 -0.89 4.35
CA GLU A 15 -12.12 -0.47 5.72
C GLU A 15 -12.59 -1.65 6.58
N LEU A 16 -13.48 -2.50 6.05
CA LEU A 16 -13.99 -3.68 6.75
C LEU A 16 -12.86 -4.66 7.08
N VAL A 17 -11.96 -4.94 6.14
CA VAL A 17 -10.81 -5.84 6.37
C VAL A 17 -9.90 -5.28 7.46
N VAL A 18 -9.65 -3.97 7.47
CA VAL A 18 -8.86 -3.30 8.51
C VAL A 18 -9.51 -3.46 9.88
N VAL A 19 -10.83 -3.25 9.99
CA VAL A 19 -11.56 -3.46 11.25
C VAL A 19 -11.41 -4.89 11.75
N ARG A 20 -11.58 -5.89 10.87
CA ARG A 20 -11.40 -7.31 11.25
C ARG A 20 -9.99 -7.61 11.73
N CYS A 21 -8.97 -7.02 11.10
CA CYS A 21 -7.59 -7.13 11.56
C CYS A 21 -7.41 -6.54 12.97
N GLN A 22 -8.02 -5.39 13.26
CA GLN A 22 -7.98 -4.75 14.58
C GLN A 22 -8.69 -5.59 15.66
N LEU A 23 -9.68 -6.39 15.28
CA LEU A 23 -10.35 -7.35 16.16
C LEU A 23 -9.54 -8.65 16.37
N GLY A 24 -8.41 -8.83 15.69
CA GLY A 24 -7.52 -9.98 15.85
C GLY A 24 -7.90 -11.20 15.01
N GLU A 25 -8.77 -11.03 14.00
CA GLU A 25 -9.09 -12.09 13.04
C GLU A 25 -7.88 -12.37 12.14
N ARG A 26 -7.34 -13.59 12.22
CA ARG A 26 -6.07 -13.93 11.54
C ARG A 26 -6.21 -13.95 10.03
N ASP A 27 -7.32 -14.47 9.53
CA ASP A 27 -7.64 -14.53 8.10
C ASP A 27 -7.84 -13.14 7.48
N ALA A 28 -8.21 -12.14 8.29
CA ALA A 28 -8.28 -10.76 7.83
C ALA A 28 -6.90 -10.19 7.46
N PHE A 29 -5.84 -10.60 8.16
CA PHE A 29 -4.48 -10.19 7.79
C PHE A 29 -4.05 -10.79 6.46
N ASP A 30 -4.41 -12.06 6.19
CA ASP A 30 -4.12 -12.69 4.89
C ASP A 30 -4.86 -11.97 3.76
N ALA A 31 -6.11 -11.58 3.98
CA ALA A 31 -6.87 -10.78 3.02
C ALA A 31 -6.23 -9.40 2.79
N LEU A 32 -5.82 -8.72 3.87
CA LEU A 32 -5.16 -7.41 3.78
C LEU A 32 -3.83 -7.48 3.01
N ILE A 33 -3.02 -8.51 3.30
CA ILE A 33 -1.75 -8.73 2.60
C ILE A 33 -2.00 -9.04 1.13
N THR A 34 -2.90 -9.98 0.82
CA THR A 34 -3.21 -10.35 -0.56
C THR A 34 -3.64 -9.14 -1.39
N ARG A 35 -4.44 -8.26 -0.80
CA ARG A 35 -4.94 -7.05 -1.45
C ARG A 35 -3.86 -6.00 -1.70
N TRP A 36 -3.04 -5.69 -0.69
CA TRP A 36 -2.15 -4.51 -0.74
C TRP A 36 -0.69 -4.82 -1.05
N HIS A 37 -0.27 -6.09 -0.97
CA HIS A 37 1.11 -6.49 -1.24
C HIS A 37 1.56 -6.18 -2.67
N PRO A 38 0.75 -6.43 -3.73
CA PRO A 38 1.15 -6.10 -5.11
C PRO A 38 1.44 -4.61 -5.28
N ALA A 39 0.57 -3.73 -4.77
CA ALA A 39 0.75 -2.29 -4.84
C ALA A 39 2.02 -1.82 -4.09
N LEU A 40 2.26 -2.36 -2.90
CA LEU A 40 3.49 -2.08 -2.15
C LEU A 40 4.75 -2.53 -2.88
N LEU A 41 4.73 -3.73 -3.49
CA LEU A 41 5.86 -4.26 -4.23
C LEU A 41 6.15 -3.42 -5.47
N ARG A 42 5.12 -3.03 -6.23
CA ARG A 42 5.27 -2.11 -7.38
C ARG A 42 5.83 -0.76 -6.94
N TYR A 43 5.30 -0.17 -5.87
CA TYR A 43 5.80 1.08 -5.32
C TYR A 43 7.28 0.99 -4.92
N ALA A 44 7.66 -0.05 -4.17
CA ALA A 44 9.04 -0.27 -3.75
C ALA A 44 9.97 -0.56 -4.94
N MET A 45 9.53 -1.36 -5.92
CA MET A 45 10.29 -1.64 -7.14
C MET A 45 10.59 -0.39 -7.96
N ARG A 46 9.60 0.50 -8.14
CA ARG A 46 9.78 1.76 -8.91
C ARG A 46 10.86 2.66 -8.29
N LEU A 47 10.98 2.65 -6.96
CA LEU A 47 11.92 3.52 -6.25
C LEU A 47 13.29 2.88 -6.01
N THR A 48 13.36 1.55 -5.93
CA THR A 48 14.62 0.82 -5.67
C THR A 48 15.31 0.35 -6.94
N GLY A 49 14.54 0.07 -8.01
CA GLY A 49 15.05 -0.55 -9.24
C GLY A 49 15.54 -1.99 -9.07
N ASP A 50 15.30 -2.61 -7.92
CA ASP A 50 15.86 -3.90 -7.52
C ASP A 50 14.79 -4.74 -6.79
N ALA A 51 14.50 -5.93 -7.31
CA ALA A 51 13.43 -6.77 -6.81
C ALA A 51 13.71 -7.34 -5.42
N ASP A 52 14.96 -7.67 -5.11
CA ASP A 52 15.34 -8.22 -3.81
C ASP A 52 15.23 -7.13 -2.73
N ILE A 53 15.73 -5.92 -3.03
CA ILE A 53 15.60 -4.76 -2.14
C ILE A 53 14.13 -4.38 -1.94
N ALA A 54 13.32 -4.43 -3.00
CA ALA A 54 11.89 -4.14 -2.91
C ALA A 54 11.15 -5.15 -2.01
N GLY A 55 11.40 -6.45 -2.17
CA GLY A 55 10.79 -7.48 -1.34
C GLY A 55 11.11 -7.31 0.15
N ASP A 56 12.37 -7.04 0.44
CA ASP A 56 12.89 -6.68 1.75
C ASP A 56 12.17 -5.48 2.39
N VAL A 57 11.99 -4.40 1.61
CA VAL A 57 11.26 -3.20 2.06
C VAL A 57 9.81 -3.54 2.38
N VAL A 58 9.14 -4.28 1.50
CA VAL A 58 7.74 -4.67 1.69
C VAL A 58 7.58 -5.52 2.95
N GLN A 59 8.53 -6.41 3.23
CA GLN A 59 8.54 -7.20 4.46
C GLN A 59 8.65 -6.31 5.71
N ASP A 60 9.57 -5.34 5.70
CA ASP A 60 9.71 -4.36 6.79
C ASP A 60 8.44 -3.51 6.97
N VAL A 61 7.75 -3.16 5.88
CA VAL A 61 6.46 -2.48 5.91
C VAL A 61 5.41 -3.32 6.61
N TRP A 62 5.23 -4.58 6.21
CA TRP A 62 4.26 -5.48 6.84
C TRP A 62 4.52 -5.69 8.32
N LEU A 63 5.78 -5.81 8.73
CA LEU A 63 6.17 -5.88 10.14
C LEU A 63 5.78 -4.62 10.93
N ARG A 64 5.84 -3.44 10.31
CA ARG A 64 5.37 -2.18 10.92
C ARG A 64 3.84 -2.09 10.91
N VAL A 65 3.18 -2.57 9.86
CA VAL A 65 1.71 -2.62 9.73
C VAL A 65 1.12 -3.49 10.82
N VAL A 66 1.56 -4.74 10.99
CA VAL A 66 1.03 -5.67 12.01
C VAL A 66 1.12 -5.06 13.43
N ARG A 67 2.19 -4.33 13.72
CA ARG A 67 2.39 -3.67 15.03
C ARG A 67 1.57 -2.38 15.19
N GLY A 68 1.34 -1.65 14.10
CA GLY A 68 0.71 -0.32 14.12
C GLY A 68 -0.79 -0.33 13.85
N LEU A 69 -1.29 -1.30 13.10
CA LEU A 69 -2.68 -1.39 12.63
C LEU A 69 -3.70 -1.39 13.78
N PRO A 70 -3.48 -2.06 14.93
CA PRO A 70 -4.38 -1.97 16.08
C PRO A 70 -4.54 -0.57 16.66
N ARG A 71 -3.65 0.38 16.32
CA ARG A 71 -3.67 1.77 16.80
C ARG A 71 -4.12 2.77 15.73
N LEU A 72 -4.43 2.32 14.52
CA LEU A 72 -4.96 3.17 13.46
C LEU A 72 -6.37 3.63 13.86
N ARG A 73 -6.53 4.94 14.09
CA ARG A 73 -7.80 5.51 14.60
C ARG A 73 -8.87 5.68 13.53
N ASP A 74 -8.44 5.86 12.29
CA ASP A 74 -9.29 6.18 11.15
C ASP A 74 -9.01 5.16 10.05
N VAL A 75 -9.90 4.17 9.91
CA VAL A 75 -9.73 3.05 8.99
C VAL A 75 -9.82 3.48 7.53
N GLY A 76 -10.60 4.52 7.23
CA GLY A 76 -10.65 5.12 5.88
C GLY A 76 -9.35 5.79 5.45
N LYS A 77 -8.40 5.97 6.38
CA LYS A 77 -7.04 6.45 6.08
C LYS A 77 -6.01 5.32 5.97
N PHE A 78 -6.43 4.06 5.94
CA PHE A 78 -5.51 2.93 5.89
C PHE A 78 -4.52 3.02 4.72
N ARG A 79 -5.00 3.30 3.50
CA ARG A 79 -4.14 3.47 2.31
C ARG A 79 -3.04 4.50 2.53
N ALA A 80 -3.41 5.73 2.88
CA ALA A 80 -2.46 6.81 3.13
C ALA A 80 -1.49 6.48 4.28
N TRP A 81 -1.98 5.82 5.32
CA TRP A 81 -1.16 5.38 6.45
C TRP A 81 -0.14 4.29 6.04
N LEU A 82 -0.56 3.31 5.23
CA LEU A 82 0.24 2.22 4.71
C LEU A 82 1.40 2.74 3.87
N PHE A 83 1.13 3.59 2.88
CA PHE A 83 2.17 4.17 2.04
C PHE A 83 3.06 5.17 2.80
N GLY A 84 2.52 5.83 3.83
CA GLY A 84 3.33 6.60 4.77
C GLY A 84 4.34 5.73 5.55
N ILE A 85 4.01 4.47 5.86
CA ILE A 85 4.97 3.51 6.43
C ILE A 85 5.99 3.10 5.37
N ALA A 86 5.55 2.76 4.16
CA ALA A 86 6.42 2.36 3.05
C ALA A 86 7.48 3.43 2.74
N ARG A 87 7.07 4.68 2.59
CA ARG A 87 7.98 5.82 2.41
C ARG A 87 9.02 5.91 3.52
N ARG A 88 8.61 5.77 4.78
CA ARG A 88 9.53 5.82 5.93
C ARG A 88 10.56 4.70 5.89
N VAL A 89 10.14 3.46 5.63
CA VAL A 89 11.05 2.31 5.48
C VAL A 89 12.06 2.56 4.35
N LEU A 90 11.57 3.06 3.21
CA LEU A 90 12.42 3.31 2.06
C LEU A 90 13.47 4.40 2.33
N MET A 91 13.05 5.49 2.97
CA MET A 91 13.95 6.58 3.36
C MET A 91 14.98 6.14 4.38
N ASP A 92 14.59 5.31 5.35
CA ASP A 92 15.52 4.72 6.32
C ASP A 92 16.61 3.90 5.59
N ARG A 93 16.23 3.09 4.58
CA ARG A 93 17.20 2.31 3.78
C ARG A 93 18.10 3.17 2.90
N LEU A 94 17.55 4.18 2.22
CA LEU A 94 18.33 5.08 1.37
C LEU A 94 19.36 5.88 2.19
N ARG A 95 18.99 6.32 3.39
CA ARG A 95 19.90 6.97 4.34
C ARG A 95 21.08 6.09 4.71
N LEU A 96 20.83 4.82 5.02
CA LEU A 96 21.87 3.86 5.38
C LEU A 96 22.80 3.53 4.19
N ARG A 97 22.26 3.47 2.97
CA ARG A 97 23.04 3.12 1.77
C ARG A 97 23.90 4.28 1.25
N TYR A 98 23.45 5.52 1.39
CA TYR A 98 24.11 6.65 0.73
C TYR A 98 24.59 7.78 1.65
N SER A 99 24.31 7.78 2.96
CA SER A 99 24.68 8.89 3.86
C SER A 99 24.28 10.28 3.29
N ILE A 100 23.13 10.37 2.63
CA ILE A 100 22.65 11.59 1.97
C ILE A 100 21.82 12.45 2.96
N PRO A 101 22.08 13.76 3.09
CA PRO A 101 21.20 14.68 3.81
C PRO A 101 19.84 14.79 3.11
N ALA A 102 18.77 14.85 3.91
CA ALA A 102 17.36 14.79 3.54
C ALA A 102 16.99 15.24 2.11
N PHE A 103 16.47 14.30 1.32
CA PHE A 103 15.58 14.63 0.21
C PHE A 103 14.23 15.04 0.82
N GLU A 104 14.03 16.35 0.94
CA GLU A 104 12.71 16.93 1.18
C GLU A 104 11.85 16.77 -0.07
N ASP A 105 10.56 16.50 0.18
CA ASP A 105 9.44 16.55 -0.75
C ASP A 105 9.41 15.50 -1.87
N VAL A 106 9.00 14.29 -1.50
CA VAL A 106 8.29 13.41 -2.44
C VAL A 106 6.80 13.73 -2.28
N ASP A 107 6.18 14.25 -3.33
CA ASP A 107 4.78 14.66 -3.32
C ASP A 107 3.87 13.44 -3.16
N LEU A 108 3.06 13.45 -2.10
CA LEU A 108 2.05 12.41 -1.86
C LEU A 108 0.97 12.41 -2.95
N MET A 109 0.78 13.55 -3.63
CA MET A 109 -0.16 13.71 -4.74
C MET A 109 0.38 13.07 -6.03
N GLU A 110 1.69 13.17 -6.28
CA GLU A 110 2.36 12.51 -7.41
C GLU A 110 2.38 10.98 -7.24
N ILE A 111 2.60 10.49 -6.01
CA ILE A 111 2.46 9.05 -5.70
C ILE A 111 1.01 8.60 -5.87
N ALA A 112 0.03 9.37 -5.35
CA ALA A 112 -1.39 9.03 -5.48
C ALA A 112 -1.88 9.06 -6.94
N GLU A 113 -1.36 9.97 -7.78
CA GLU A 113 -1.65 10.00 -9.21
C GLU A 113 -1.06 8.79 -9.94
N ILE A 114 0.18 8.40 -9.61
CA ILE A 114 0.81 7.20 -10.17
C ILE A 114 0.04 5.92 -9.79
N GLU A 115 -0.51 5.86 -8.57
CA GLU A 115 -1.29 4.72 -8.10
C GLU A 115 -2.74 4.71 -8.63
N ALA A 116 -3.39 5.86 -8.77
CA ALA A 116 -4.74 5.95 -9.33
C ALA A 116 -4.79 5.54 -10.81
N ASP A 117 -3.67 5.68 -11.53
CA ASP A 117 -3.54 5.19 -12.91
C ASP A 117 -3.39 3.66 -12.99
N ASP A 118 -2.83 3.06 -11.93
CA ASP A 118 -2.62 1.61 -11.81
C ASP A 118 -3.89 0.88 -11.33
N ASP A 119 -4.67 1.47 -10.43
CA ASP A 119 -6.01 0.98 -10.04
C ASP A 119 -6.94 0.93 -11.27
N ARG A 120 -6.85 1.90 -12.20
CA ARG A 120 -7.58 1.86 -13.48
C ARG A 120 -7.08 0.76 -14.41
N ALA A 121 -5.78 0.45 -14.39
CA ALA A 121 -5.21 -0.59 -15.23
C ALA A 121 -5.59 -2.00 -14.73
N GLU A 122 -5.65 -2.24 -13.41
CA GLU A 122 -6.14 -3.49 -12.83
C GLU A 122 -7.65 -3.69 -13.09
N ASP A 123 -8.49 -2.64 -12.96
CA ASP A 123 -9.94 -2.72 -13.23
C ASP A 123 -10.23 -3.01 -14.73
N LEU A 124 -9.40 -2.49 -15.64
CA LEU A 124 -9.45 -2.81 -17.07
C LEU A 124 -9.00 -4.26 -17.36
N SER A 125 -8.07 -4.81 -16.59
CA SER A 125 -7.63 -6.20 -16.74
C SER A 125 -8.73 -7.20 -16.31
N LEU A 126 -9.53 -6.85 -15.31
CA LEU A 126 -10.69 -7.64 -14.87
C LEU A 126 -11.83 -7.60 -15.88
N LEU A 127 -12.01 -6.49 -16.59
CA LEU A 127 -13.00 -6.37 -17.67
C LEU A 127 -12.62 -7.12 -18.96
N GLN A 128 -11.34 -7.47 -19.16
CA GLN A 128 -10.87 -8.21 -20.34
C GLN A 128 -10.85 -9.74 -20.14
N ALA A 129 -11.05 -10.23 -18.91
CA ALA A 129 -11.04 -11.66 -18.60
C ALA A 129 -12.40 -12.36 -18.80
N GLU A 130 -13.44 -11.64 -19.24
CA GLU A 130 -14.80 -12.16 -19.41
C GLU A 130 -15.28 -12.22 -20.88
N LEU A 131 -14.35 -12.47 -21.82
CA LEU A 131 -14.64 -12.74 -23.24
C LEU A 131 -14.12 -14.11 -23.71
#